data_AF-A0A2X4UHM8-F1
#
_entry.id   AF-A0A2X4UHM8-F1
#
_cell.length_a   1.000
_cell.length_b   1.000
_cell.length_c   1.000
_cell.angle_alpha   90.00
_cell.angle_beta   90.00
_cell.angle_gamma   90.00
#
_symmetry.space_group_name_H-M   'P 1'
#
loop_
_entity.id
_entity.type
_entity.pdbx_description
1 polymer ?
#
loop_
_entity_poly.entity_id
_entity_poly.type
_entity_poly.pdbx_seq_one_letter_code
_entity_poly.pdbx_strand_id
1 'polypeptide(L)'
;MGGARALALDDKIGNFGVGKEADFVVLDPAVSPLQKLRHENSRELADQLFLLMTLGDDRNVYRTYVDGKVVYRAAAHQEAA
;
A
#
# COMPACT_ATOMS: atom_id res chain seq x y z
N MET A 1 -2.56 -6.45 12.84
CA MET A 1 -3.80 -6.91 12.19
C MET A 1 -4.98 -6.58 13.09
N GLY A 2 -5.80 -5.61 12.71
CA GLY A 2 -7.00 -5.22 13.46
C GLY A 2 -8.27 -5.70 12.78
N GLY A 3 -8.54 -5.17 11.57
CA GLY A 3 -9.75 -5.48 10.80
C GLY A 3 -9.94 -6.97 10.49
N ALA A 4 -8.90 -7.66 9.99
CA ALA A 4 -9.00 -9.09 9.68
C ALA A 4 -9.39 -9.94 10.90
N ARG A 5 -8.84 -9.64 12.09
CA ARG A 5 -9.19 -10.34 13.35
C ARG A 5 -10.61 -10.02 13.78
N ALA A 6 -11.02 -8.75 13.69
CA ALA A 6 -12.37 -8.33 14.03
C ALA A 6 -13.43 -9.02 13.15
N LEU A 7 -13.06 -9.42 11.93
CA LEU A 7 -13.91 -10.15 10.98
C LEU A 7 -13.69 -11.67 10.98
N ALA A 8 -12.82 -12.21 11.85
CA ALA A 8 -12.43 -13.63 11.86
C ALA A 8 -11.92 -14.14 10.50
N LEU A 9 -11.13 -13.31 9.80
CA LEU A 9 -10.48 -13.60 8.52
C LEU A 9 -8.95 -13.53 8.62
N ASP A 10 -8.39 -13.48 9.83
CA ASP A 10 -6.94 -13.36 10.02
C ASP A 10 -6.17 -14.66 9.78
N ASP A 11 -6.85 -15.78 9.56
CA ASP A 11 -6.30 -16.98 8.95
C ASP A 11 -6.11 -16.81 7.43
N LYS A 12 -6.91 -15.96 6.78
CA LYS A 12 -6.91 -15.77 5.32
C LYS A 12 -6.16 -14.55 4.82
N ILE A 13 -6.35 -13.38 5.44
CA ILE A 13 -5.85 -12.09 4.90
C ILE A 13 -5.09 -11.26 5.94
N GLY A 14 -4.53 -10.13 5.51
CA GLY A 14 -4.04 -9.03 6.37
C GLY A 14 -2.56 -9.08 6.79
N ASN A 15 -1.78 -10.03 6.28
CA ASN A 15 -0.32 -10.07 6.32
C ASN A 15 0.21 -11.01 5.22
N PHE A 16 1.53 -11.07 5.03
CA PHE A 16 2.18 -11.89 3.99
C PHE A 16 2.59 -13.30 4.46
N GLY A 17 1.87 -13.89 5.41
CA GLY A 17 2.12 -15.25 5.88
C GLY A 17 1.86 -16.29 4.78
N VAL A 18 2.63 -17.39 4.78
CA VAL A 18 2.43 -18.50 3.83
C VAL A 18 1.05 -19.13 4.05
N GLY A 19 0.36 -19.44 2.95
CA GLY A 19 -0.99 -20.03 2.97
C GLY A 19 -2.13 -19.01 2.99
N LYS A 20 -1.83 -17.71 3.09
CA LYS A 20 -2.81 -16.62 3.00
C LYS A 20 -3.17 -16.25 1.57
N GLU A 21 -4.36 -15.68 1.41
CA GLU A 21 -4.81 -15.07 0.17
C GLU A 21 -3.91 -13.88 -0.19
N ALA A 22 -3.54 -13.78 -1.47
CA ALA A 22 -2.58 -12.79 -1.97
C ALA A 22 -3.26 -11.44 -2.28
N ASP A 23 -3.80 -10.83 -1.23
CA ASP A 23 -4.51 -9.54 -1.26
C ASP A 23 -3.62 -8.45 -0.68
N PHE A 24 -3.14 -7.53 -1.52
CA PHE A 24 -2.25 -6.46 -1.10
C PHE A 24 -2.30 -5.25 -2.02
N VAL A 25 -1.81 -4.12 -1.50
CA VAL A 25 -1.62 -2.88 -2.24
C VAL A 25 -0.13 -2.60 -2.41
N VAL A 26 0.24 -2.17 -3.59
CA VAL A 26 1.55 -1.56 -3.86
C VAL A 26 1.36 -0.06 -3.73
N LEU A 27 2.17 0.57 -2.88
CA LEU A 27 2.08 2.00 -2.61
C LEU A 27 3.30 2.73 -3.16
N ASP A 28 3.07 3.88 -3.79
CA ASP A 28 4.10 4.90 -4.03
C ASP A 28 3.98 5.95 -2.91
N PRO A 29 4.99 6.10 -2.02
CA PRO A 29 4.91 7.04 -0.91
C PRO A 29 5.06 8.51 -1.33
N ALA A 30 5.40 8.81 -2.58
CA ALA A 30 5.92 10.11 -2.98
C ALA A 30 5.31 10.63 -4.31
N VAL A 31 3.98 10.60 -4.42
CA VAL A 31 3.26 10.96 -5.65
C VAL A 31 3.06 12.46 -5.86
N SER A 32 3.18 13.27 -4.82
CA SER A 32 3.13 14.74 -4.89
C SER A 32 4.46 15.41 -4.47
N PRO A 33 4.73 16.66 -4.88
CA PRO A 33 5.94 17.37 -4.48
C PRO A 33 6.13 17.47 -2.96
N LEU A 34 5.03 17.69 -2.21
CA LEU A 34 5.09 17.76 -0.75
C LEU A 34 5.40 16.39 -0.13
N GLN A 35 4.80 15.31 -0.64
CA GLN A 35 5.11 13.96 -0.17
C GLN A 35 6.56 13.57 -0.49
N LYS A 36 7.08 13.90 -1.68
CA LYS A 36 8.50 13.70 -2.03
C LYS A 36 9.43 14.36 -1.01
N LEU A 37 9.24 15.66 -0.78
CA LEU A 37 10.04 16.42 0.17
C LEU A 37 10.01 15.79 1.58
N ARG A 38 8.83 15.39 2.05
CA ARG A 38 8.68 14.80 3.39
C ARG A 38 9.23 13.37 3.47
N HIS A 39 9.07 12.58 2.41
CA HIS A 39 9.59 11.22 2.31
C HIS A 39 11.12 11.22 2.31
N GLU A 40 11.76 12.12 1.55
CA GLU A 40 13.23 12.30 1.52
C GLU A 40 13.83 12.67 2.88
N ASN A 41 13.03 13.27 3.76
CA ASN A 41 13.45 13.64 5.12
C ASN A 41 13.03 12.61 6.20
N SER A 42 12.30 11.55 5.83
CA SER A 42 11.87 10.49 6.75
C SER A 42 13.00 9.47 6.96
N ARG A 43 13.38 9.19 8.20
CA ARG A 43 14.52 8.30 8.51
C ARG A 43 14.07 6.95 9.05
N GLU A 44 12.92 6.93 9.71
CA GLU A 44 12.37 5.74 10.35
C GLU A 44 11.11 5.27 9.63
N LEU A 45 10.80 3.96 9.74
CA LEU A 45 9.56 3.41 9.19
C LEU A 45 8.32 4.11 9.76
N ALA A 46 8.36 4.51 11.04
CA ALA A 46 7.27 5.23 11.69
C ALA A 46 6.98 6.58 10.99
N ASP A 47 8.01 7.29 10.55
CA ASP A 47 7.86 8.55 9.83
C ASP A 47 7.19 8.34 8.47
N GLN A 48 7.61 7.29 7.74
CA GLN A 48 7.04 6.92 6.44
C GLN A 48 5.57 6.52 6.55
N LEU A 49 5.21 5.76 7.59
CA LEU A 49 3.83 5.39 7.87
C LEU A 49 2.99 6.60 8.27
N PHE A 50 3.54 7.52 9.07
CA PHE A 50 2.86 8.75 9.46
C PHE A 50 2.62 9.68 8.26
N LEU A 51 3.59 9.79 7.36
CA LEU A 51 3.45 10.50 6.08
C LEU A 51 2.28 9.94 5.27
N LEU A 52 2.26 8.62 5.02
CA LEU A 52 1.18 7.98 4.26
C LEU A 52 -0.18 8.15 4.94
N MET A 53 -0.24 8.10 6.27
CA MET A 53 -1.49 8.30 7.02
C MET A 53 -2.03 9.74 6.91
N THR A 54 -1.16 10.74 6.88
CA THR A 54 -1.56 12.16 6.96
C THR A 54 -1.68 12.85 5.62
N LEU A 55 -0.88 12.43 4.62
CA LEU A 55 -0.84 13.04 3.29
C LEU A 55 -1.26 12.08 2.18
N GLY A 56 -1.51 10.80 2.49
CA GLY A 56 -1.88 9.80 1.49
C GLY A 56 -3.27 9.99 0.92
N ASP A 57 -3.41 9.75 -0.39
CA ASP A 57 -4.69 9.66 -1.09
C ASP A 57 -4.67 8.53 -2.13
N ASP A 58 -5.69 8.45 -2.98
CA ASP A 58 -5.87 7.40 -3.98
C ASP A 58 -4.69 7.30 -4.96
N ARG A 59 -3.98 8.40 -5.22
CA ARG A 59 -2.83 8.41 -6.12
C ARG A 59 -1.66 7.61 -5.55
N ASN A 60 -1.56 7.47 -4.23
CA ASN A 60 -0.54 6.65 -3.58
C ASN A 60 -0.75 5.14 -3.84
N VAL A 61 -1.95 4.70 -4.24
CA VAL A 61 -2.21 3.31 -4.60
C VAL A 61 -1.72 3.08 -6.03
N TYR A 62 -0.54 2.47 -6.17
CA TYR A 62 0.06 2.18 -7.46
C TYR A 62 -0.62 0.98 -8.16
N ARG A 63 -0.80 -0.11 -7.40
CA ARG A 63 -1.48 -1.35 -7.84
C ARG A 63 -2.25 -1.98 -6.69
N THR A 64 -3.34 -2.64 -7.03
CA THR A 64 -4.08 -3.51 -6.08
C THR A 64 -4.14 -4.91 -6.64
N TYR A 65 -3.78 -5.87 -5.80
CA TYR A 65 -3.88 -7.29 -6.06
C TYR A 65 -4.99 -7.89 -5.21
N VAL A 66 -5.81 -8.73 -5.84
CA VAL A 66 -6.82 -9.56 -5.18
C VAL A 66 -6.69 -10.97 -5.75
N ASP A 67 -6.63 -11.98 -4.88
CA ASP A 67 -6.38 -13.37 -5.26
C ASP A 67 -5.12 -13.51 -6.15
N GLY A 68 -4.07 -12.75 -5.82
CA GLY A 68 -2.80 -12.73 -6.55
C GLY A 68 -2.88 -12.12 -7.95
N LYS A 69 -4.02 -11.57 -8.36
CA LYS A 69 -4.23 -10.97 -9.68
C LYS A 69 -4.29 -9.45 -9.56
N VAL A 70 -3.67 -8.76 -10.52
CA VAL A 70 -3.79 -7.29 -10.62
C VAL A 70 -5.22 -6.94 -11.01
N VAL A 71 -5.95 -6.25 -10.13
CA VAL A 71 -7.32 -5.77 -10.39
C VAL A 71 -7.40 -4.26 -10.57
N TYR A 72 -6.37 -3.53 -10.15
CA TYR A 72 -6.25 -2.09 -10.31
C TYR A 72 -4.82 -1.70 -10.69
N ARG A 73 -4.70 -0.73 -11.60
CA ARG A 73 -3.45 -0.07 -12.01
C ARG A 73 -3.67 1.44 -12.06
N ALA A 74 -2.82 2.21 -11.40
CA ALA A 74 -2.85 3.67 -11.51
C ALA A 74 -2.58 4.13 -12.96
N ALA A 75 -3.39 5.07 -13.46
CA ALA A 75 -3.33 5.52 -14.85
C ALA A 75 -1.98 6.20 -15.21
N ALA A 76 -1.33 6.85 -14.25
CA ALA A 76 -0.08 7.58 -14.46
C ALA A 76 1.16 6.68 -14.58
N HIS A 77 1.01 5.38 -14.38
CA HIS A 77 2.11 4.42 -14.37
C HIS A 77 1.85 3.26 -15.34
N GLN A 78 1.79 3.57 -16.63
CA GLN A 78 2.00 2.55 -17.66
C GLN A 78 3.49 2.17 -17.65
N GLU A 79 3.79 0.94 -17.23
CA GLU A 79 5.10 0.35 -17.44
C GLU A 79 5.40 0.34 -18.94
N ALA A 80 6.54 0.91 -19.33
CA ALA A 80 7.17 0.55 -20.59
C ALA A 80 7.41 -0.96 -20.55
N ALA A 81 6.78 -1.67 -21.49
CA ALA A 81 6.93 -3.10 -21.68
C ALA A 81 8.38 -3.48 -21.98
#